data_AF-A0A090DMF9-F1
#
_entry.id   AF-A0A090DMF9-F1
#
_cell.length_a   1.000
_cell.length_b   1.000
_cell.length_c   1.000
_cell.angle_alpha   90.00
_cell.angle_beta   90.00
_cell.angle_gamma   90.00
#
_symmetry.space_group_name_H-M   'P 1'
#
loop_
_entity.id
_entity.type
_entity.pdbx_description
1 polymer ?
#
loop_
_entity_poly.entity_id
_entity_poly.type
_entity_poly.pdbx_seq_one_letter_code
_entity_poly.pdbx_strand_id
1 'polypeptide(L)'
;MPELQSTDPDVSRAKFDREIGWFRDQADAYRAQGCFLIEASFPKAFLIFATPKLRLRIIGASMEVDFTNYDLRPLSAVFVDPFTRLPVARKDLQIKMLRRPPMP
;
A
#
# COMPACT_ATOMS: atom_id res chain seq x y z
N MET A 1 11.32 -3.02 13.20
CA MET A 1 12.42 -3.89 12.70
C MET A 1 11.97 -4.44 11.37
N PRO A 2 12.84 -4.50 10.34
CA PRO A 2 12.47 -5.14 9.08
C PRO A 2 12.06 -6.59 9.37
N GLU A 3 10.89 -7.02 8.87
CA GLU A 3 10.46 -8.40 9.05
C GLU A 3 11.41 -9.33 8.28
N LEU A 4 11.80 -10.44 8.91
CA LEU A 4 12.65 -11.45 8.28
C LEU A 4 11.77 -12.28 7.32
N GLN A 5 12.22 -12.43 6.07
CA GLN A 5 11.58 -13.31 5.10
C GLN A 5 11.76 -14.77 5.55
N SER A 6 10.66 -15.42 5.92
CA SER A 6 10.58 -16.81 6.41
C SER A 6 10.18 -17.82 5.33
N THR A 7 9.75 -17.33 4.16
CA THR A 7 9.41 -18.15 2.98
C THR A 7 10.41 -17.94 1.87
N ASP A 8 10.40 -18.83 0.88
CA ASP A 8 11.17 -18.64 -0.35
C ASP A 8 10.89 -17.24 -0.95
N PRO A 9 11.89 -16.34 -0.99
CA PRO A 9 11.72 -14.99 -1.51
C PRO A 9 11.21 -14.97 -2.95
N ASP A 10 11.50 -15.99 -3.74
CA ASP A 10 11.12 -16.03 -5.16
C ASP A 10 9.62 -16.24 -5.35
N VAL A 11 8.97 -16.96 -4.43
CA VAL A 11 7.50 -17.11 -4.46
C VAL A 11 6.82 -15.79 -4.14
N SER A 12 7.27 -15.10 -3.09
CA SER A 12 6.74 -13.77 -2.72
C SER A 12 7.04 -12.72 -3.79
N ARG A 13 8.20 -12.80 -4.45
CA ARG A 13 8.57 -11.95 -5.58
C ARG A 13 7.68 -12.20 -6.81
N ALA A 14 7.44 -13.44 -7.19
CA ALA A 14 6.57 -13.78 -8.30
C ALA A 14 5.13 -13.27 -8.08
N LYS A 15 4.64 -13.36 -6.84
CA LYS A 15 3.34 -12.77 -6.46
C LYS A 15 3.36 -11.25 -6.51
N PHE A 16 4.40 -10.60 -5.99
CA PHE A 16 4.58 -9.16 -6.10
C PHE A 16 4.53 -8.70 -7.56
N ASP A 17 5.31 -9.33 -8.44
CA ASP A 17 5.37 -8.98 -9.86
C ASP A 17 4.01 -9.14 -10.54
N ARG A 18 3.27 -10.20 -10.19
CA ARG A 18 1.88 -10.41 -10.66
C ARG A 18 0.94 -9.29 -10.20
N GLU A 19 0.93 -8.96 -8.91
CA GLU A 19 0.05 -7.92 -8.35
C GLU A 19 0.37 -6.53 -8.91
N ILE A 20 1.66 -6.19 -9.04
CA ILE A 20 2.09 -4.93 -9.66
C ILE A 20 1.76 -4.91 -11.15
N GLY A 21 1.89 -6.03 -11.86
CA GLY A 21 1.45 -6.17 -13.25
C GLY A 21 -0.03 -5.88 -13.41
N TRP A 22 -0.88 -6.54 -12.61
CA TRP A 22 -2.32 -6.31 -12.59
C TRP A 22 -2.71 -4.88 -12.25
N PHE A 23 -2.01 -4.26 -11.30
CA PHE A 23 -2.24 -2.85 -10.99
C PHE A 23 -1.92 -1.95 -12.19
N ARG A 24 -0.81 -2.21 -12.88
CA ARG A 24 -0.38 -1.44 -14.06
C ARG A 24 -1.36 -1.58 -15.22
N ASP A 25 -1.90 -2.77 -15.45
CA ASP A 25 -2.92 -3.02 -16.47
C ASP A 25 -4.21 -2.20 -16.23
N GLN A 26 -4.51 -1.91 -14.96
CA GLN A 26 -5.68 -1.15 -14.54
C GLN A 26 -5.34 0.30 -14.13
N ALA A 27 -4.13 0.77 -14.42
CA ALA A 27 -3.61 2.04 -13.89
C ALA A 27 -4.50 3.24 -14.24
N ASP A 28 -5.11 3.27 -15.42
CA ASP A 28 -6.00 4.36 -15.82
C ASP A 28 -7.30 4.38 -15.02
N ALA A 29 -7.88 3.22 -14.72
CA ALA A 29 -9.06 3.11 -13.88
C ALA A 29 -8.74 3.56 -12.44
N TYR A 30 -7.62 3.11 -11.88
CA TYR A 30 -7.17 3.54 -10.56
C TYR A 30 -6.85 5.03 -10.51
N ARG A 31 -6.21 5.56 -11.55
CA ARG A 31 -5.93 7.00 -11.68
C ARG A 31 -7.21 7.82 -11.66
N ALA A 32 -8.25 7.39 -12.37
CA ALA A 32 -9.56 8.06 -12.35
C ALA A 32 -10.21 8.07 -10.95
N GLN A 33 -9.92 7.05 -10.14
CA GLN A 33 -10.34 6.94 -8.74
C GLN A 33 -9.42 7.69 -7.76
N GLY A 34 -8.31 8.25 -8.24
CA GLY A 34 -7.34 8.98 -7.44
C GLY A 34 -6.27 8.10 -6.79
N CYS A 35 -6.10 6.84 -7.20
CA CYS A 35 -5.07 5.93 -6.71
C CYS A 35 -3.88 5.89 -7.68
N PHE A 36 -2.67 6.12 -7.17
CA PHE A 36 -1.45 6.17 -7.97
C PHE A 36 -0.37 5.32 -7.32
N LEU A 37 0.23 4.43 -8.11
CA LEU A 37 1.47 3.74 -7.75
C LEU A 37 2.64 4.66 -8.11
N ILE A 38 3.41 5.06 -7.11
CA ILE A 38 4.56 5.97 -7.29
C ILE A 38 5.87 5.18 -7.41
N GLU A 39 6.04 4.15 -6.58
CA GLU A 39 7.21 3.28 -6.62
C GLU A 39 6.82 1.85 -6.30
N ALA A 40 7.48 0.90 -6.97
CA ALA A 40 7.32 -0.52 -6.70
C ALA A 40 8.68 -1.20 -6.83
N SER A 41 9.23 -1.65 -5.71
CA SER A 41 10.47 -2.40 -5.64
C SER A 41 10.33 -3.46 -4.56
N PHE A 42 10.35 -4.74 -4.93
CA PHE A 42 10.16 -5.84 -3.98
C PHE A 42 11.06 -5.67 -2.73
N PRO A 43 10.51 -5.77 -1.51
CA PRO A 43 9.15 -6.22 -1.19
C PRO A 43 8.12 -5.09 -1.02
N LYS A 44 8.43 -3.86 -1.39
CA LYS A 44 7.61 -2.68 -1.07
C LYS A 44 6.95 -2.05 -2.29
N ALA A 45 5.74 -1.55 -2.09
CA ALA A 45 5.05 -0.67 -3.02
C ALA A 45 4.58 0.59 -2.30
N PHE A 46 4.80 1.75 -2.92
CA PHE A 46 4.40 3.06 -2.40
C PHE A 46 3.30 3.64 -3.27
N LEU A 47 2.15 3.90 -2.63
CA LEU A 47 0.96 4.45 -3.27
C LEU A 47 0.58 5.80 -2.67
N ILE A 48 0.02 6.67 -3.50
CA ILE A 48 -0.63 7.90 -3.05
C ILE A 48 -2.09 7.92 -3.50
N PHE A 49 -2.92 8.56 -2.67
CA PHE A 49 -4.34 8.71 -2.89
C PHE A 49 -4.69 10.20 -2.96
N ALA A 50 -5.13 10.65 -4.13
CA ALA A 50 -5.69 11.98 -4.33
C ALA A 50 -7.21 11.93 -4.14
N THR A 51 -7.82 13.05 -3.74
CA THR A 51 -9.28 13.15 -3.60
C THR A 51 -9.94 13.58 -4.92
N PRO A 52 -10.57 12.67 -5.70
CA PRO A 52 -11.10 12.98 -7.03
C PRO A 52 -12.40 13.82 -7.00
N LYS A 53 -12.92 14.15 -5.82
CA LYS A 53 -14.14 14.97 -5.68
C LYS A 53 -13.85 16.48 -5.51
N LEU A 54 -12.60 16.86 -5.27
CA LEU A 54 -12.20 18.26 -5.11
C LEU A 54 -11.73 18.86 -6.44
N ARG A 55 -12.10 20.13 -6.70
CA ARG A 55 -11.70 20.86 -7.92
C ARG A 55 -10.18 21.00 -8.03
N LEU A 56 -9.51 21.22 -6.90
CA LEU A 56 -8.07 21.06 -6.76
C LEU A 56 -7.79 19.65 -6.26
N ARG A 57 -6.96 18.90 -6.97
CA ARG A 57 -6.60 17.54 -6.57
C ARG A 57 -5.58 17.62 -5.43
N ILE A 58 -6.00 17.22 -4.23
CA ILE A 58 -5.15 17.18 -3.04
C ILE A 58 -4.77 15.73 -2.76
N ILE A 59 -3.51 15.49 -2.41
CA ILE A 59 -3.05 14.19 -1.88
C ILE A 59 -3.62 14.07 -0.46
N GLY A 60 -4.59 13.18 -0.29
CA GLY A 60 -5.28 12.98 0.99
C GLY A 60 -4.59 11.95 1.88
N ALA A 61 -3.91 10.97 1.28
CA ALA A 61 -3.17 9.94 2.00
C ALA A 61 -2.09 9.31 1.13
N SER A 62 -1.15 8.64 1.78
CA SER A 62 -0.19 7.75 1.13
C SER A 62 0.07 6.52 1.98
N MET A 63 0.48 5.44 1.32
CA MET A 63 0.59 4.14 1.94
C MET A 63 1.81 3.40 1.41
N GLU A 64 2.53 2.74 2.31
CA GLU A 64 3.52 1.73 1.98
C GLU A 64 2.89 0.35 2.21
N VAL A 65 2.96 -0.51 1.20
CA VAL A 65 2.51 -1.91 1.25
C VAL A 65 3.73 -2.80 1.23
N ASP A 66 3.81 -3.69 2.20
CA ASP A 66 4.91 -4.65 2.35
C ASP A 66 4.42 -6.06 1.99
N PHE A 67 5.11 -6.68 1.03
CA PHE A 67 4.87 -8.01 0.49
C PHE A 67 5.80 -9.07 1.11
N THR A 68 6.59 -8.72 2.13
CA THR A 68 7.39 -9.68 2.89
C THR A 68 6.48 -10.78 3.45
N ASN A 69 6.82 -12.05 3.21
CA ASN A 69 6.03 -13.21 3.62
C ASN A 69 4.56 -13.18 3.16
N TYR A 70 4.24 -12.57 2.03
CA TYR A 70 2.88 -12.51 1.50
C TYR A 70 2.24 -13.89 1.28
N ASP A 71 3.06 -14.94 1.13
CA ASP A 71 2.61 -16.33 1.09
C ASP A 71 2.00 -16.83 2.40
N LEU A 72 2.48 -16.33 3.55
CA LEU A 72 2.06 -16.80 4.87
C LEU A 72 1.13 -15.83 5.59
N ARG A 73 1.18 -14.55 5.25
CA ARG A 73 0.46 -13.49 5.96
C ARG A 73 -0.23 -12.55 4.99
N PRO A 74 -1.37 -11.95 5.38
CA PRO A 74 -1.96 -10.85 4.63
C PRO A 74 -0.95 -9.71 4.44
N LEU A 75 -1.08 -8.97 3.34
CA LEU A 75 -0.28 -7.78 3.09
C LEU A 75 -0.33 -6.81 4.26
N SER A 76 0.84 -6.35 4.69
CA SER A 76 0.93 -5.28 5.66
C SER A 76 0.86 -3.95 4.93
N ALA A 77 0.02 -3.04 5.42
CA ALA A 77 -0.16 -1.73 4.83
C ALA A 77 -0.13 -0.66 5.91
N VAL A 78 0.71 0.35 5.72
CA VAL A 78 0.95 1.42 6.69
C VAL A 78 0.77 2.77 6.02
N PHE A 79 -0.02 3.65 6.64
CA PHE A 79 -0.09 5.05 6.22
C PHE A 79 1.24 5.75 6.53
N VAL A 80 1.81 6.38 5.52
CA VAL A 80 3.06 7.13 5.61
C VAL A 80 2.82 8.56 5.15
N ASP A 81 3.67 9.48 5.57
CA ASP A 81 3.70 10.83 5.02
C ASP A 81 4.22 10.79 3.55
N PRO A 82 3.57 11.47 2.61
CA PRO A 82 3.87 11.31 1.18
C PRO A 82 5.23 11.91 0.78
N PHE A 83 5.79 12.80 1.59
CA PHE A 83 7.05 13.49 1.29
C PHE A 83 8.25 12.83 1.97
N THR A 84 8.07 12.39 3.21
CA THR A 84 9.14 11.84 4.06
C THR A 84 9.13 10.32 4.12
N ARG A 85 8.03 9.67 3.73
CA ARG A 85 7.77 8.23 3.86
C ARG A 85 7.83 7.70 5.29
N LEU A 86 7.77 8.57 6.29
CA LEU A 86 7.72 8.16 7.68
C LEU A 86 6.29 7.70 8.04
N PRO A 87 6.14 6.63 8.83
CA PRO A 87 4.82 6.17 9.29
C PRO A 87 4.06 7.28 10.02
N VAL A 88 2.80 7.49 9.64
CA VAL A 88 1.90 8.41 10.33
C VAL A 88 1.36 7.69 11.56
N ALA A 89 1.53 8.30 12.74
CA ALA A 89 1.01 7.72 13.97
C ALA A 89 -0.52 7.71 13.94
N ARG A 90 -1.12 6.69 14.55
CA ARG A 90 -2.58 6.51 14.54
C ARG A 90 -3.36 7.72 15.07
N LYS A 91 -2.80 8.46 16.04
CA LYS A 91 -3.41 9.66 16.62
C LYS A 91 -3.49 10.83 15.63
N ASP A 92 -2.61 10.85 14.63
CA ASP A 92 -2.49 11.90 13.63
C ASP A 92 -3.31 11.56 12.37
N LEU A 93 -3.82 10.32 12.27
CA LEU A 93 -4.78 9.93 11.24
C LEU A 93 -6.14 10.59 11.53
N GLN A 94 -6.59 11.43 10.62
CA GLN A 94 -7.92 12.06 10.67
C GLN A 94 -9.06 11.09 10.24
N ILE A 95 -8.77 9.79 10.16
CA ILE A 95 -9.70 8.73 9.76
C ILE A 95 -9.84 7.70 10.88
N LYS A 96 -11.07 7.22 11.10
CA LYS A 96 -11.33 6.14 12.07
C LYS A 96 -11.01 4.79 11.42
N MET A 97 -9.87 4.20 11.77
CA MET A 97 -9.52 2.84 11.36
C MET A 97 -10.37 1.81 12.13
N LEU A 98 -11.42 1.31 11.48
CA LEU A 98 -12.21 0.20 12.00
C LEU A 98 -11.36 -1.07 12.01
N ARG A 99 -11.29 -1.75 13.15
CA ARG A 99 -10.59 -3.03 13.27
C ARG A 99 -11.54 -4.15 12.87
N ARG A 100 -11.00 -5.13 12.14
CA ARG A 100 -11.70 -6.40 11.96
C ARG A 100 -11.95 -7.01 13.34
N PRO A 101 -13.18 -7.42 13.68
CA PRO A 101 -13.43 -8.18 14.90
C PRO A 101 -12.64 -9.51 14.86
N PRO A 102 -12.23 -10.06 16.01
CA PRO A 102 -11.53 -11.35 16.04
C PRO A 102 -12.39 -12.42 15.34
N MET A 103 -11.76 -13.23 14.49
CA MET A 103 -12.43 -14.40 13.90
C MET A 103 -12.66 -15.45 15.00
N PRO A 104 -13.81 -16.16 14.99
CA PRO A 104 -14.04 -17.30 15.87
C PRO A 104 -13.05 -18.43 15.63
#